data_AF-A0A382GVD8-F1
#
_entry.id   AF-A0A382GVD8-F1
#
_cell.length_a   1.000
_cell.length_b   1.000
_cell.length_c   1.000
_cell.angle_alpha   90.00
_cell.angle_beta   90.00
_cell.angle_gamma   90.00
#
_symmetry.space_group_name_H-M   'P 1'
#
loop_
_entity.id
_entity.type
_entity.pdbx_description
1 polymer ?
#
loop_
_entity_poly.entity_id
_entity_poly.type
_entity_poly.pdbx_seq_one_letter_code
_entity_poly.pdbx_strand_id
1 'polypeptide(L)' 'MTEINGTFEPSFGAVAEAFEKNFDEGDLGACCAVFVDGEIVVDLWGGVSN' A
#
# COMPACT_ATOMS: atom_id res chain seq x y z
N MET A 1 0.75 3.58 14.33
CA MET A 1 -0.03 2.96 13.24
C MET A 1 -0.27 4.05 12.22
N THR A 2 0.38 3.95 11.08
CA THR A 2 0.24 4.91 9.99
C THR A 2 -1.10 4.68 9.31
N GLU A 3 -1.83 5.75 9.00
CA GLU A 3 -3.07 5.64 8.23
C GLU A 3 -2.74 5.29 6.78
N ILE A 4 -3.21 4.12 6.35
CA ILE A 4 -3.08 3.65 4.97
C ILE A 4 -4.31 4.09 4.19
N ASN A 5 -4.06 4.69 3.02
CA ASN A 5 -5.07 5.21 2.13
C ASN A 5 -5.00 4.47 0.79
N GLY A 6 -6.10 4.53 0.04
CA GLY A 6 -6.21 3.97 -1.29
C GLY A 6 -7.11 2.74 -1.37
N THR A 7 -6.92 1.93 -2.41
CA THR A 7 -7.78 0.79 -2.73
C THR A 7 -6.98 -0.40 -3.20
N PHE A 8 -7.50 -1.59 -2.95
CA PHE A 8 -6.97 -2.82 -3.51
C PHE A 8 -8.12 -3.80 -3.79
N GLU A 9 -7.94 -4.63 -4.80
CA GLU A 9 -8.84 -5.75 -5.06
C GLU A 9 -8.67 -6.83 -3.97
N PRO A 10 -9.74 -7.44 -3.43
CA PRO A 10 -9.63 -8.40 -2.32
C PRO A 10 -8.69 -9.57 -2.58
N SER A 11 -8.51 -9.99 -3.84
CA SER A 11 -7.55 -11.03 -4.25
C SER A 11 -6.08 -10.63 -4.05
N PHE A 12 -5.80 -9.33 -3.92
CA PHE A 12 -4.48 -8.75 -3.66
C PHE A 12 -4.30 -8.26 -2.22
N GLY A 13 -5.18 -8.66 -1.29
CA GLY A 13 -5.12 -8.21 0.11
C GLY A 13 -3.78 -8.44 0.82
N ALA A 14 -3.03 -9.48 0.44
CA ALA A 14 -1.69 -9.73 0.98
C ALA A 14 -0.69 -8.60 0.68
N VAL A 15 -0.89 -7.84 -0.41
CA VAL A 15 -0.07 -6.65 -0.70
C VAL A 15 -0.37 -5.54 0.31
N ALA A 16 -1.63 -5.33 0.66
CA ALA A 16 -2.03 -4.36 1.68
C ALA A 16 -1.47 -4.74 3.06
N GLU A 17 -1.56 -6.01 3.45
CA GLU A 17 -0.98 -6.50 4.72
C GLU A 17 0.53 -6.30 4.78
N ALA A 18 1.24 -6.58 3.68
CA ALA A 18 2.69 -6.36 3.60
C ALA A 18 3.03 -4.86 3.64
N PHE A 19 2.23 -4.03 2.96
CA PHE A 19 2.40 -2.58 2.97
C PHE A 19 2.23 -2.01 4.37
N GLU A 20 1.20 -2.43 5.11
CA GLU A 20 1.00 -2.06 6.52
C GLU A 20 2.18 -2.47 7.40
N LYS A 21 2.68 -3.71 7.24
CA LYS A 21 3.81 -4.24 8.02
C LYS A 21 5.09 -3.41 7.84
N ASN A 22 5.33 -2.85 6.66
CA ASN A 22 6.52 -2.01 6.44
C ASN A 22 6.53 -0.76 7.34
N PHE A 23 5.35 -0.19 7.65
CA PHE A 23 5.25 0.93 8.60
C PHE A 23 5.50 0.52 10.05
N ASP A 24 5.16 -0.71 10.42
CA ASP A 24 5.54 -1.27 11.72
C ASP A 24 7.06 -1.49 11.83
N GLU A 25 7.75 -1.63 10.69
CA GLU A 25 9.19 -1.79 10.59
C GLU A 25 9.96 -0.46 10.43
N GLY A 26 9.26 0.67 10.29
CA GLY A 26 9.84 2.01 10.40
C GLY A 26 9.74 2.90 9.17
N ASP A 27 8.93 2.54 8.16
CA ASP A 27 8.69 3.43 7.03
C ASP A 27 8.05 4.78 7.46
N LEU A 28 8.64 5.88 6.98
CA LEU A 28 8.16 7.25 7.20
C LEU A 28 7.04 7.64 6.23
N GLY A 29 7.13 7.15 4.99
CA GLY A 29 6.18 7.39 3.92
C GLY A 29 6.47 6.48 2.73
N ALA A 30 5.43 5.88 2.16
CA ALA A 30 5.53 4.97 1.05
C ALA A 30 4.27 4.99 0.17
N CYS A 31 4.41 4.52 -1.06
CA CYS A 31 3.29 4.20 -1.94
C CYS A 31 3.57 2.90 -2.72
N CYS A 32 2.50 2.18 -3.06
CA CYS A 32 2.57 0.94 -3.82
C CYS A 32 1.42 0.88 -4.83
N ALA A 33 1.75 0.67 -6.10
CA ALA A 33 0.79 0.44 -7.16
C ALA A 33 1.10 -0.86 -7.90
N VAL A 34 0.07 -1.69 -8.12
CA VAL A 34 0.18 -2.96 -8.86
C VAL A 34 -0.79 -2.94 -10.02
N PHE A 35 -0.28 -3.30 -11.20
CA PHE A 35 -1.04 -3.38 -12.44
C PHE A 35 -1.05 -4.81 -12.97
N VAL A 36 -2.23 -5.28 -13.39
CA VAL A 36 -2.42 -6.56 -14.09
C VAL A 36 -3.17 -6.28 -15.38
N ASP A 37 -2.60 -6.68 -16.51
CA ASP A 37 -3.15 -6.44 -17.85
C ASP A 37 -3.51 -4.97 -18.14
N GLY A 38 -2.79 -4.04 -17.51
CA GLY A 38 -2.99 -2.59 -17.67
C GLY A 38 -4.01 -1.99 -16.70
N GLU A 39 -4.73 -2.80 -15.92
CA GLU A 39 -5.67 -2.34 -14.90
C GLU A 39 -4.99 -2.26 -13.53
N ILE A 40 -5.29 -1.22 -12.76
CA ILE A 40 -4.78 -1.04 -11.41
C ILE A 40 -5.58 -1.91 -10.43
N VAL A 41 -4.88 -2.80 -9.73
CA VAL A 41 -5.49 -3.73 -8.77
C VAL A 41 -5.05 -3.45 -7.33
N VAL A 42 -4.01 -2.64 -7.14
CA VAL A 42 -3.58 -2.08 -5.86
C VAL A 42 -3.12 -0.64 -6.12
N ASP A 43 -3.59 0.29 -5.31
CA ASP A 43 -3.12 1.68 -5.24
C ASP A 43 -3.16 2.10 -3.78
N LEU A 44 -2.01 2.11 -3.11
CA LEU A 44 -1.90 2.38 -1.68
C LEU A 44 -0.86 3.47 -1.42
N TRP A 45 -1.14 4.33 -0.44
CA TRP A 45 -0.17 5.30 0.07
C TRP A 45 -0.38 5.57 1.56
N GLY A 46 0.68 5.98 2.24
CA GLY A 46 0.64 6.32 3.65
C GLY A 46 1.90 7.04 4.10
N GLY A 47 1.78 7.69 5.26
CA GLY A 47 2.88 8.43 5.88
C GLY A 47 3.09 9.83 5.30
N VAL A 48 4.31 10.35 5.41
CA VAL A 48 4.65 11.74 5.11
C VAL A 48 5.84 11.87 4.17
N SER A 49 5.87 12.95 3.38
CA SER A 49 7.04 13.37 2.61
C SER A 49 7.71 14.58 3.27
N ASN A 50 9.05 14.60 3.31
CA ASN A 50 9.84 15.74 3.78
C ASN A 50 10.14 16.75 2.66
#